data_AF-A0ABD6NCU6-F1
#
_entry.id   AF-A0ABD6NCU6-F1
#
_cell.length_a   1.000
_cell.length_b   1.000
_cell.length_c   1.000
_cell.angle_alpha   90.00
_cell.angle_beta   90.00
_cell.angle_gamma   90.00
#
_symmetry.space_group_name_H-M   'P 1'
#
loop_
_entity.id
_entity.type
_entity.pdbx_description
1 polymer ?
#
loop_
_entity_poly.entity_id
_entity_poly.type
_entity_poly.pdbx_seq_one_letter_code
_entity_poly.pdbx_strand_id
1 'polypeptide(L)'
;MDWVDEKSPRSGFNFLCSAANDLMRRIAEYVTEYMAVHGTRDGDDSEAAVLARRKQRYAATQHLLKLTVPGYGPEPLEKLMDRSVRLIGELEGCPDIPFSKSVHVKLKPDEKDYFPEPSRQDHFLDYVEAQGWI
;
A
#
# COMPACT_ATOMS: atom_id res chain seq x y z
N MET A 1 -25.17 -6.18 10.25
CA MET A 1 -26.14 -5.12 10.57
C MET A 1 -25.38 -3.82 10.44
N ASP A 2 -25.80 -2.94 9.54
CA ASP A 2 -25.23 -1.60 9.43
C ASP A 2 -25.64 -0.77 10.65
N TRP A 3 -24.72 0.02 11.16
CA TRP A 3 -25.00 0.88 12.31
C TRP A 3 -25.90 2.05 11.89
N VAL A 4 -26.99 2.27 12.64
CA VAL A 4 -27.94 3.37 12.42
C VAL A 4 -28.26 4.02 13.76
N ASP A 5 -28.22 5.34 13.81
CA ASP A 5 -28.66 6.09 14.99
C ASP A 5 -30.19 6.00 15.15
N GLU A 6 -30.65 5.37 16.22
CA GLU A 6 -32.08 5.21 16.52
C GLU A 6 -32.79 6.54 16.82
N LYS A 7 -32.06 7.54 17.35
CA LYS A 7 -32.65 8.84 17.69
C LYS A 7 -32.83 9.73 16.48
N SER A 8 -31.97 9.60 15.47
CA SER A 8 -31.96 10.46 14.30
C SER A 8 -31.56 9.71 13.02
N PRO A 9 -32.29 8.66 12.63
CA PRO A 9 -31.83 7.68 11.64
C PRO A 9 -31.55 8.30 10.27
N ARG A 10 -32.45 9.17 9.81
CA ARG A 10 -32.31 9.82 8.49
C ARG A 10 -31.23 10.89 8.47
N SER A 11 -31.18 11.74 9.50
CA SER A 11 -30.19 12.83 9.58
C SER A 11 -28.78 12.30 9.80
N GLY A 12 -28.62 11.31 10.69
CA GLY A 12 -27.34 10.65 10.93
C GLY A 12 -26.83 9.94 9.68
N PHE A 13 -27.70 9.18 8.99
CA PHE A 13 -27.35 8.53 7.73
C PHE A 13 -26.93 9.54 6.65
N ASN A 14 -27.73 10.59 6.42
CA ASN A 14 -27.41 11.63 5.43
C ASN A 14 -26.09 12.36 5.75
N PHE A 15 -25.82 12.59 7.03
CA PHE A 15 -24.57 13.18 7.48
C PHE A 15 -23.38 12.27 7.13
N LEU A 16 -23.47 10.97 7.46
CA LEU A 16 -22.41 10.01 7.13
C LEU A 16 -22.18 9.89 5.63
N CYS A 17 -23.23 9.85 4.81
CA CYS A 17 -23.10 9.86 3.35
C CYS A 17 -22.42 11.12 2.83
N SER A 18 -22.79 12.29 3.36
CA SER A 18 -22.18 13.57 2.97
C SER A 18 -20.71 13.62 3.37
N ALA A 19 -20.37 13.18 4.58
CA ALA A 19 -18.99 13.10 5.06
C ALA A 19 -18.15 12.13 4.24
N ALA A 20 -18.69 10.96 3.89
CA ALA A 20 -18.01 9.99 3.02
C ALA A 20 -17.70 10.57 1.63
N ASN A 21 -18.66 11.28 1.04
CA ASN A 21 -18.46 11.96 -0.25
C ASN A 21 -17.38 13.04 -0.17
N ASP A 22 -17.36 13.84 0.90
CA ASP A 22 -16.34 14.88 1.11
C ASP A 22 -14.94 14.26 1.29
N LEU A 23 -14.82 13.19 2.08
CA LEU A 23 -13.56 12.45 2.24
C LEU A 23 -13.05 11.90 0.92
N MET A 24 -13.91 11.26 0.13
CA MET A 24 -13.54 10.72 -1.18
C MET A 24 -13.11 11.83 -2.16
N ARG A 25 -13.76 12.99 -2.11
CA ARG A 25 -13.38 14.15 -2.92
C ARG A 25 -11.98 14.64 -2.55
N ARG A 26 -11.68 14.79 -1.26
CA ARG A 26 -10.35 15.21 -0.79
C ARG A 26 -9.26 14.24 -1.20
N ILE A 27 -9.52 12.93 -1.13
CA ILE A 27 -8.59 11.90 -1.63
C ILE A 27 -8.33 12.11 -3.13
N ALA A 28 -9.38 12.34 -3.92
CA ALA A 28 -9.22 12.57 -5.36
C ALA A 28 -8.44 13.85 -5.68
N GLU A 29 -8.59 14.91 -4.89
CA GLU A 29 -7.82 16.16 -4.99
C GLU A 29 -6.33 15.89 -4.73
N TYR A 30 -5.97 15.24 -3.61
CA TYR A 30 -4.57 14.90 -3.31
C TYR A 30 -3.94 13.97 -4.34
N VAL A 31 -4.69 12.99 -4.86
CA VAL A 31 -4.21 12.12 -5.94
C VAL A 31 -3.96 12.95 -7.21
N THR A 32 -4.80 13.94 -7.50
CA THR A 32 -4.61 14.81 -8.67
C THR A 32 -3.35 15.66 -8.52
N GLU A 33 -3.12 16.24 -7.35
CA GLU A 33 -1.89 16.98 -7.03
C GLU A 33 -0.65 16.09 -7.15
N TYR A 34 -0.71 14.88 -6.58
CA TYR A 34 0.37 13.88 -6.71
C TYR A 34 0.66 13.55 -8.18
N MET A 35 -0.38 13.31 -8.98
CA MET A 35 -0.21 12.98 -10.40
C MET A 35 0.31 14.15 -11.23
N ALA A 36 0.09 15.40 -10.81
CA ALA A 36 0.62 16.57 -11.50
C ALA A 36 2.14 16.74 -11.30
N VAL A 37 2.67 16.31 -10.16
CA VAL A 37 4.11 16.44 -9.84
C VAL A 37 4.89 15.15 -10.14
N HIS A 38 4.28 14.00 -9.87
CA HIS A 38 4.93 12.69 -9.92
C HIS A 38 4.35 11.76 -10.99
N GLY A 39 3.49 12.26 -11.87
CA GLY A 39 2.87 11.48 -12.93
C GLY A 39 3.89 10.86 -13.88
N THR A 40 3.76 9.57 -14.16
CA THR A 40 4.61 8.89 -15.14
C THR A 40 4.24 9.29 -16.56
N ARG A 41 5.25 9.45 -17.41
CA ARG A 41 5.09 9.70 -18.86
C ARG A 41 4.23 10.93 -19.15
N ASP A 42 4.52 12.03 -18.46
CA ASP A 42 3.78 13.27 -18.69
C ASP A 42 4.07 13.82 -20.10
N GLY A 43 3.04 14.34 -20.77
CA GLY A 43 3.11 14.81 -22.17
C GLY A 43 3.12 13.71 -23.26
N ASP A 44 3.10 12.42 -22.88
CA ASP A 44 2.94 11.31 -23.83
C ASP A 44 1.48 10.87 -23.91
N ASP A 45 0.85 11.05 -25.08
CA ASP A 45 -0.54 10.71 -25.36
C ASP A 45 -0.72 9.34 -26.02
N SER A 46 0.33 8.51 -26.04
CA SER A 46 0.17 7.11 -26.43
C SER A 46 -0.78 6.37 -25.49
N GLU A 47 -1.52 5.41 -26.02
CA GLU A 47 -2.41 4.54 -25.24
C GLU A 47 -1.68 3.88 -24.05
N ALA A 48 -0.42 3.51 -24.25
CA ALA A 48 0.41 2.93 -23.21
C ALA A 48 0.69 3.92 -22.06
N ALA A 49 0.92 5.20 -22.38
CA ALA A 49 1.14 6.24 -21.38
C ALA A 49 -0.14 6.61 -20.64
N VAL A 50 -1.27 6.70 -21.35
CA VAL A 50 -2.60 6.87 -20.73
C VAL A 50 -2.90 5.74 -19.76
N LEU A 51 -2.64 4.48 -20.15
CA LEU A 51 -2.82 3.31 -19.29
C LEU A 51 -1.89 3.34 -18.07
N ALA A 52 -0.63 3.73 -18.24
CA ALA A 52 0.32 3.86 -17.14
C ALA A 52 -0.15 4.91 -16.10
N ARG A 53 -0.60 6.08 -16.55
CA ARG A 53 -1.15 7.12 -15.67
C ARG A 53 -2.40 6.66 -14.92
N ARG A 54 -3.29 5.89 -15.56
CA ARG A 54 -4.46 5.30 -14.89
C ARG A 54 -4.05 4.31 -13.80
N LYS A 55 -3.10 3.43 -14.08
CA LYS A 55 -2.57 2.47 -13.09
C LYS A 55 -1.92 3.18 -11.91
N GLN A 56 -1.11 4.20 -12.18
CA GLN A 56 -0.48 4.99 -11.12
C GLN A 56 -1.52 5.73 -10.27
N ARG A 57 -2.53 6.35 -10.89
CA ARG A 57 -3.62 7.01 -10.16
C ARG A 57 -4.33 6.05 -9.22
N TYR A 58 -4.67 4.86 -9.71
CA TYR A 58 -5.27 3.81 -8.88
C TYR A 58 -4.35 3.40 -7.73
N ALA A 59 -3.07 3.14 -8.01
CA ALA A 59 -2.10 2.76 -6.98
C ALA A 59 -1.94 3.86 -5.89
N ALA A 60 -1.88 5.13 -6.29
CA ALA A 60 -1.81 6.27 -5.38
C ALA A 60 -3.05 6.36 -4.47
N THR A 61 -4.25 6.26 -5.05
CA THR A 61 -5.50 6.23 -4.28
C THR A 61 -5.50 5.09 -3.27
N GLN A 62 -5.13 3.88 -3.69
CA GLN A 62 -5.08 2.71 -2.82
C GLN A 62 -4.06 2.88 -1.69
N HIS A 63 -2.90 3.47 -1.99
CA HIS A 63 -1.88 3.71 -0.97
C HIS A 63 -2.34 4.73 0.07
N LEU A 64 -2.96 5.84 -0.35
CA LEU A 64 -3.55 6.81 0.58
C LEU A 64 -4.61 6.18 1.49
N LEU A 65 -5.47 5.32 0.95
CA LEU A 65 -6.49 4.62 1.74
C LEU A 65 -5.85 3.67 2.77
N LYS A 66 -4.78 2.94 2.40
CA LYS A 66 -4.03 2.11 3.35
C LYS A 66 -3.39 2.92 4.48
N LEU A 67 -2.97 4.15 4.20
CA LEU A 67 -2.35 5.04 5.20
C LEU A 67 -3.36 5.70 6.14
N THR A 68 -4.59 5.93 5.67
CA THR A 68 -5.58 6.76 6.39
C THR A 68 -6.71 5.97 7.04
N VAL A 69 -7.03 4.78 6.52
CA VAL A 69 -8.15 3.96 7.01
C VAL A 69 -7.61 2.70 7.72
N PRO A 70 -7.73 2.62 9.05
CA PRO A 70 -7.32 1.43 9.80
C PRO A 70 -8.04 0.17 9.29
N GLY A 71 -7.27 -0.88 9.00
CA GLY A 71 -7.82 -2.15 8.51
C GLY A 71 -8.27 -2.16 7.05
N TYR A 72 -7.98 -1.12 6.27
CA TYR A 72 -8.29 -1.10 4.83
C TYR A 72 -7.51 -2.17 4.05
N GLY A 73 -6.25 -2.41 4.44
CA GLY A 73 -5.42 -3.47 3.88
C GLY A 73 -5.29 -4.67 4.84
N PRO A 74 -4.85 -5.84 4.33
CA PRO A 74 -4.56 -7.00 5.16
C PRO A 74 -3.33 -6.81 6.05
N GLU A 75 -2.47 -5.84 5.72
CA GLU A 75 -1.23 -5.54 6.44
C GLU A 75 -1.45 -4.39 7.44
N PRO A 76 -0.96 -4.50 8.69
CA PRO A 76 -0.95 -3.39 9.65
C PRO A 76 -0.16 -2.19 9.13
N LEU A 77 -0.60 -0.97 9.50
CA LEU A 77 0.04 0.28 9.06
C LEU A 77 1.54 0.34 9.38
N GLU A 78 1.94 -0.11 10.58
CA GLU A 78 3.35 -0.13 10.99
C GLU A 78 4.22 -0.98 10.05
N LYS A 79 3.74 -2.20 9.71
CA LYS A 79 4.44 -3.09 8.77
C LYS A 79 4.51 -2.49 7.36
N LEU A 80 3.42 -1.84 6.92
CA LEU A 80 3.37 -1.14 5.64
C LEU A 80 4.40 0.00 5.58
N MET A 81 4.53 0.78 6.66
CA MET A 81 5.50 1.88 6.75
C MET A 81 6.93 1.35 6.75
N ASP A 82 7.24 0.35 7.57
CA ASP A 82 8.57 -0.27 7.62
C ASP A 82 8.99 -0.81 6.25
N ARG A 83 8.08 -1.51 5.55
CA ARG A 83 8.33 -2.02 4.20
C ARG A 83 8.52 -0.91 3.18
N SER A 84 7.72 0.16 3.27
CA SER A 84 7.85 1.31 2.37
C SER A 84 9.19 2.01 2.54
N VAL A 85 9.64 2.22 3.78
CA VAL A 85 10.93 2.85 4.07
C VAL A 85 12.09 2.02 3.51
N ARG A 86 12.08 0.70 3.71
CA ARG A 86 13.10 -0.20 3.14
C ARG A 86 13.15 -0.09 1.62
N LEU A 87 11.99 -0.16 0.97
CA LEU A 87 11.90 -0.09 -0.49
C LEU A 87 12.37 1.28 -1.03
N ILE A 88 12.04 2.36 -0.33
CA ILE A 88 12.57 3.69 -0.67
C ILE A 88 14.09 3.71 -0.53
N GLY A 89 14.63 3.19 0.57
CA GLY A 89 16.07 3.10 0.79
C GLY A 89 16.79 2.27 -0.27
N GLU A 90 16.22 1.16 -0.72
CA GLU A 90 16.73 0.35 -1.83
C GLU A 90 16.74 1.13 -3.15
N LEU A 91 15.69 1.92 -3.43
CA LEU A 91 15.58 2.73 -4.65
C LEU A 91 16.50 3.95 -4.64
N GLU A 92 16.73 4.55 -3.47
CA GLU A 92 17.60 5.71 -3.28
C GLU A 92 19.08 5.33 -3.10
N GLY A 93 19.39 4.03 -2.96
CA GLY A 93 20.75 3.53 -2.72
C GLY A 93 21.25 3.78 -1.30
N CYS A 94 20.35 4.04 -0.35
CA CYS A 94 20.60 4.29 1.07
C CYS A 94 19.78 3.32 1.94
N PRO A 95 20.15 2.03 2.03
CA PRO A 95 19.34 1.00 2.71
C PRO A 95 19.27 1.13 4.25
N ASP A 96 19.89 2.14 4.87
CA ASP A 96 20.10 2.20 6.32
C ASP A 96 19.31 3.31 7.03
N ILE A 97 18.00 3.18 7.23
CA ILE A 97 17.30 3.88 8.34
C ILE A 97 16.12 3.05 8.88
N PRO A 98 16.25 2.38 10.04
CA PRO A 98 15.08 1.85 10.74
C PRO A 98 14.24 3.01 11.31
N PHE A 99 12.95 3.04 10.97
CA PHE A 99 12.01 4.04 11.47
C PHE A 99 11.83 3.84 13.00
N SER A 100 12.22 4.85 13.78
CA SER A 100 12.09 4.81 15.23
C SER A 100 10.62 4.86 15.63
N LYS A 101 10.15 3.76 16.22
CA LYS A 101 8.81 3.60 16.81
C LYS A 101 8.48 4.77 17.73
N SER A 102 7.39 5.47 17.47
CA SER A 102 6.74 6.30 18.48
C SER A 102 5.23 6.07 18.46
N VAL A 103 4.75 5.50 19.58
CA VAL A 103 3.37 5.48 20.09
C VAL A 103 2.42 4.69 19.17
N HIS A 104 2.19 3.39 19.36
CA HIS A 104 1.22 2.83 20.31
C HIS A 104 1.49 1.33 20.53
N VAL A 105 2.43 1.01 21.42
CA VAL A 105 2.68 -0.39 21.80
C VAL A 105 1.63 -0.84 22.83
N LYS A 106 0.70 -1.69 22.41
CA LYS A 106 0.17 -2.76 23.26
C LYS A 106 0.39 -4.09 22.54
N LEU A 107 1.46 -4.76 22.96
CA LEU A 107 1.86 -6.11 22.60
C LEU A 107 0.70 -7.11 22.76
N LYS A 108 0.56 -8.03 21.80
CA LYS A 108 0.09 -9.40 22.06
C LYS A 108 1.13 -10.39 21.53
N PRO A 109 1.46 -11.45 22.29
CA PRO A 109 2.39 -12.49 21.87
C PRO A 109 1.62 -13.65 21.24
N ASP A 110 1.75 -13.86 19.93
CA ASP A 110 1.72 -15.21 19.35
C ASP A 110 2.23 -15.14 17.91
N GLU A 111 3.55 -15.03 17.78
CA GLU A 111 4.26 -15.11 16.52
C GLU A 111 4.80 -16.53 16.41
N LYS A 112 4.05 -17.42 15.76
CA LYS A 112 4.67 -18.60 15.16
C LYS A 112 5.16 -18.17 13.78
N ASP A 113 6.40 -17.70 13.76
CA ASP A 113 7.20 -17.49 12.56
C ASP A 113 7.35 -18.82 11.81
N TYR A 114 6.42 -19.11 10.90
CA TYR A 114 6.55 -20.24 9.99
C TYR A 114 7.41 -19.81 8.79
N PHE A 115 8.73 -19.76 8.98
CA PHE A 115 9.66 -19.76 7.87
C PHE A 115 9.86 -21.22 7.41
N PRO A 116 9.59 -21.57 6.14
CA PRO A 116 9.99 -22.88 5.63
C PRO A 116 11.52 -22.97 5.68
N GLU A 117 12.05 -24.02 6.29
CA GLU A 117 13.49 -24.26 6.29
C GLU A 117 13.99 -24.38 4.84
N PRO A 118 15.16 -23.77 4.51
CA PRO A 118 15.70 -23.85 3.18
C PRO A 118 15.96 -25.32 2.81
N SER A 119 15.25 -25.77 1.79
CA SER A 119 15.55 -27.04 1.13
C SER A 119 17.00 -27.00 0.64
N ARG A 120 17.78 -28.04 0.96
CA ARG A 120 19.16 -28.22 0.44
C ARG A 120 19.21 -28.49 -1.07
N GLN A 121 18.06 -28.41 -1.75
CA GLN A 121 17.90 -28.73 -3.16
C GLN A 121 17.98 -27.43 -3.96
N ASP A 122 19.12 -27.23 -4.61
CA ASP A 122 19.42 -26.01 -5.34
C ASP A 122 18.98 -26.17 -6.80
N HIS A 123 17.69 -25.90 -7.06
CA HIS A 123 17.06 -26.08 -8.37
C HIS A 123 17.76 -25.34 -9.51
N PHE A 124 18.53 -24.30 -9.18
CA PHE A 124 19.36 -23.61 -10.14
C PHE A 124 20.56 -24.47 -10.59
N LEU A 125 21.27 -25.11 -9.66
CA LEU A 125 22.39 -25.98 -9.99
C LEU A 125 21.93 -27.21 -10.81
N ASP A 126 20.80 -27.80 -10.43
CA ASP A 126 20.20 -28.92 -11.17
C ASP A 126 19.88 -28.53 -12.64
N TYR A 127 19.42 -27.29 -12.85
CA TYR A 127 19.13 -26.78 -14.20
C TYR A 127 20.41 -26.53 -15.01
N VAL A 128 21.44 -25.95 -14.40
CA VAL A 128 22.71 -25.63 -15.06
C VAL A 128 23.47 -26.91 -15.44
N GLU A 129 23.45 -27.95 -14.60
CA GLU A 129 23.98 -29.27 -14.91
C GLU A 129 23.20 -29.94 -16.07
N ALA A 130 21.86 -29.84 -16.06
CA ALA A 130 21.03 -30.38 -17.14
C ALA A 130 21.26 -29.69 -18.51
N GLN A 131 21.73 -28.44 -18.52
CA GLN A 131 22.12 -27.73 -19.75
C GLN A 131 23.59 -27.97 -20.14
N GLY A 132 24.37 -28.70 -19.33
CA GLY A 132 25.79 -28.97 -19.57
C GLY A 132 26.68 -27.74 -19.47
N TRP A 133 26.27 -26.74 -18.68
CA TRP A 133 27.02 -25.51 -18.48
C TRP A 133 28.10 -25.65 -17.40
N ILE A 134 27.98 -26.68 -16.56
CA ILE A 134 28.98 -27.19 -15.62
C ILE A 134 28.97 -28.72 -15.65
#